data_AF-A0A2J0MR28-F1
#
_entry.id   AF-A0A2J0MR28-F1
#
_cell.length_a   1.000
_cell.length_b   1.000
_cell.length_c   1.000
_cell.angle_alpha   90.00
_cell.angle_beta   90.00
_cell.angle_gamma   90.00
#
_symmetry.space_group_name_H-M   'P 1'
#
loop_
_entity.id
_entity.type
_entity.pdbx_description
1 polymer ?
#
loop_
_entity_poly.entity_id
_entity_poly.type
_entity_poly.pdbx_seq_one_letter_code
_entity_poly.pdbx_strand_id
1 'polypeptide(L)'
;MMQRNWNVKKRKDSAGSEFKNNPPSYSESIILQLLASRGIVGNDEVEKFFKFDYDADIGNPFLFSQMEKAVNRIINAKEKNEKIAIFGDYDADGVTASALMFETFSQLGFTRVITYIPDRQIEGYGMNREA
;
A
#
# COMPACT_ATOMS: atom_id res chain seq x y z
N MET A 1 -2.29 37.41 -1.94
CA MET A 1 -2.35 36.51 -3.12
C MET A 1 -1.10 35.64 -3.07
N MET A 2 -1.23 34.32 -2.97
CA MET A 2 -0.08 33.43 -2.81
C MET A 2 0.69 33.36 -4.13
N GLN A 3 1.97 33.75 -4.15
CA GLN A 3 2.82 33.59 -5.33
C GLN A 3 3.05 32.10 -5.59
N ARG A 4 2.80 31.67 -6.84
CA ARG A 4 3.08 30.30 -7.29
C ARG A 4 4.50 30.23 -7.85
N ASN A 5 5.32 29.36 -7.28
CA ASN A 5 6.67 29.09 -7.78
C ASN A 5 6.63 27.88 -8.72
N TRP A 6 6.80 28.15 -10.01
CA TRP A 6 6.88 27.10 -11.03
C TRP A 6 8.34 26.68 -11.21
N ASN A 7 8.64 25.43 -10.88
CA ASN A 7 9.96 24.85 -11.05
C ASN A 7 9.90 23.73 -12.09
N VAL A 8 10.53 23.95 -13.24
CA VAL A 8 10.68 22.92 -14.28
C VAL A 8 11.84 22.01 -13.88
N LYS A 9 11.58 20.72 -13.72
CA LYS A 9 12.65 19.73 -13.46
C LYS A 9 13.61 19.68 -14.65
N LYS A 10 14.90 19.57 -14.37
CA LYS A 10 15.93 19.40 -15.41
C LYS A 10 15.67 18.12 -16.20
N ARG A 11 15.83 18.21 -17.52
CA ARG A 11 15.77 17.05 -18.42
C ARG A 11 16.86 16.04 -18.02
N LYS A 12 16.53 14.75 -18.03
CA LYS A 12 17.50 13.67 -17.83
C LYS A 12 17.89 13.12 -19.19
N ASP A 13 19.03 13.56 -19.73
CA ASP A 13 19.42 13.23 -21.11
C ASP A 13 19.67 11.74 -21.36
N SER A 14 19.89 10.96 -20.30
CA SER A 14 19.97 9.49 -20.35
C SER A 14 18.61 8.79 -20.42
N ALA A 15 17.50 9.49 -20.12
CA ALA A 15 16.17 8.87 -20.07
C ALA A 15 15.75 8.42 -21.47
N GLY A 16 15.56 7.11 -21.64
CA GLY A 16 15.20 6.51 -22.91
C GLY A 16 16.39 5.99 -23.72
N SER A 17 17.63 6.27 -23.31
CA SER A 17 18.82 5.87 -24.05
C SER A 17 19.02 4.35 -24.10
N GLU A 18 18.53 3.63 -23.08
CA GLU A 18 18.54 2.17 -23.00
C GLU A 18 17.51 1.46 -23.89
N PHE A 19 16.51 2.16 -24.45
CA PHE A 19 15.39 1.53 -25.18
C PHE A 19 15.53 1.51 -26.71
N LYS A 20 16.70 1.90 -27.25
CA LYS A 20 16.91 2.13 -28.70
C LYS A 20 16.61 0.94 -29.61
N ASN A 21 16.71 -0.29 -29.10
CA ASN A 21 16.64 -1.51 -29.92
C ASN A 21 15.28 -2.23 -29.86
N ASN A 22 14.44 -1.96 -28.86
CA ASN A 22 13.08 -2.51 -28.77
C ASN A 22 12.22 -1.71 -27.77
N PRO A 23 11.79 -0.50 -28.13
CA PRO A 23 11.11 0.37 -27.20
C PRO A 23 9.68 -0.14 -26.91
N PRO A 24 9.22 -0.17 -25.64
CA PRO A 24 7.83 -0.51 -25.32
C PRO A 24 6.87 0.48 -25.96
N SER A 25 5.58 0.14 -26.08
CA SER A 25 4.56 1.02 -26.67
C SER A 25 4.43 2.39 -25.98
N TYR A 26 4.92 2.49 -24.73
CA TYR A 26 4.94 3.71 -23.92
C TYR A 26 6.28 4.46 -23.92
N SER A 27 7.12 4.23 -24.93
CA SER A 27 8.48 4.77 -25.06
C SER A 27 8.58 6.21 -25.56
N GLU A 28 7.47 6.95 -25.60
CA GLU A 28 7.51 8.36 -25.94
C GLU A 28 8.48 9.11 -25.02
N SER A 29 9.31 9.98 -25.60
CA SER A 29 10.38 10.67 -24.86
C SER A 29 9.87 11.40 -23.62
N ILE A 30 8.65 11.93 -23.65
CA ILE A 30 8.05 12.62 -22.49
C ILE A 30 7.70 11.67 -21.34
N ILE A 31 7.17 10.48 -21.64
CA ILE A 31 6.80 9.46 -20.64
C ILE A 31 8.07 8.99 -19.91
N LEU A 32 9.11 8.66 -20.68
CA LEU A 32 10.39 8.22 -20.12
C LEU A 32 11.05 9.32 -19.26
N GLN A 33 10.92 10.60 -19.65
CA GLN A 33 11.40 11.71 -18.82
C GLN A 33 10.62 11.87 -17.51
N LEU A 34 9.31 11.64 -17.52
CA LEU A 34 8.47 11.69 -16.32
C LEU A 34 8.77 10.55 -15.35
N LEU A 35 9.05 9.35 -15.86
CA LEU A 35 9.45 8.17 -15.07
C LEU A 35 10.86 8.35 -14.50
N ALA A 36 11.82 8.77 -15.33
CA ALA A 36 13.17 9.06 -14.87
C ALA A 36 13.16 10.15 -13.79
N SER A 37 12.28 11.16 -13.90
CA SER A 37 12.09 12.20 -12.87
C SER A 37 11.54 11.70 -11.53
N ARG A 38 11.01 10.47 -11.50
CA ARG A 38 10.54 9.73 -10.31
C ARG A 38 11.54 8.67 -9.83
N GLY A 39 12.68 8.52 -10.52
CA GLY A 39 13.71 7.55 -10.17
C GLY A 39 13.55 6.19 -10.84
N ILE A 40 12.54 6.02 -11.71
CA ILE A 40 12.29 4.79 -12.46
C ILE A 40 13.11 4.86 -13.75
N VAL A 41 14.15 4.05 -13.87
CA VAL A 41 15.12 4.09 -14.98
C VAL A 41 15.48 2.67 -15.39
N GLY A 42 15.71 2.43 -16.68
CA GLY A 42 15.99 1.09 -17.19
C GLY A 42 14.74 0.39 -17.72
N ASN A 43 14.97 -0.57 -18.62
CA ASN A 43 13.89 -1.27 -19.31
C ASN A 43 12.98 -2.04 -18.34
N ASP A 44 13.60 -2.80 -17.42
CA ASP A 44 12.87 -3.67 -16.50
C ASP A 44 12.02 -2.88 -15.50
N GLU A 45 12.53 -1.76 -14.96
CA GLU A 45 11.77 -0.92 -14.02
C GLU A 45 10.59 -0.22 -14.70
N VAL A 46 10.78 0.26 -15.94
CA VAL A 46 9.71 0.89 -16.72
C VAL A 46 8.66 -0.12 -17.12
N GLU A 47 9.06 -1.32 -17.55
CA GLU A 47 8.14 -2.38 -17.88
C GLU A 47 7.33 -2.82 -16.65
N LYS A 48 8.00 -3.04 -15.52
CA LYS A 48 7.36 -3.37 -14.24
C LYS A 48 6.40 -2.29 -13.75
N PHE A 49 6.69 -1.02 -13.98
CA PHE A 49 5.78 0.08 -13.63
C PHE A 49 4.44 0.00 -14.39
N PHE A 50 4.46 -0.35 -15.68
CA PHE A 50 3.24 -0.41 -16.51
C PHE A 50 2.56 -1.77 -16.51
N LYS A 51 3.33 -2.85 -16.31
CA LYS A 51 2.86 -4.24 -16.35
C LYS A 51 3.09 -4.92 -15.01
N PHE A 52 2.78 -4.24 -13.91
CA PHE A 52 2.91 -4.80 -12.58
C PHE A 52 2.03 -6.05 -12.47
N ASP A 53 2.64 -7.18 -12.20
CA ASP A 53 1.95 -8.45 -11.99
C ASP A 53 1.74 -8.65 -10.48
N TYR A 54 0.49 -8.66 -10.02
CA TYR A 54 0.20 -8.81 -8.60
C TYR A 54 0.62 -10.17 -8.02
N ASP A 55 0.74 -11.21 -8.84
CA ASP A 55 1.17 -12.54 -8.39
C ASP A 55 2.70 -12.64 -8.35
N ALA A 56 3.39 -12.04 -9.32
CA ALA A 56 4.85 -12.15 -9.45
C ALA A 56 5.64 -11.00 -8.79
N ASP A 57 5.09 -9.79 -8.76
CA ASP A 57 5.80 -8.57 -8.38
C ASP A 57 5.48 -8.07 -6.96
N ILE A 58 4.45 -8.60 -6.32
CA ILE A 58 4.08 -8.19 -4.96
C ILE A 58 5.20 -8.55 -3.98
N GLY A 59 5.55 -7.60 -3.11
CA GLY A 59 6.58 -7.82 -2.10
C GLY A 59 6.15 -8.88 -1.09
N ASN A 60 7.12 -9.64 -0.58
CA ASN A 60 6.86 -10.62 0.47
C ASN A 60 6.37 -9.89 1.75
N PRO A 61 5.13 -10.14 2.23
CA PRO A 61 4.60 -9.47 3.42
C PRO A 61 5.37 -9.81 4.70
N PHE A 62 6.10 -10.92 4.74
CA PHE A 62 6.95 -11.28 5.89
C PHE A 62 8.21 -10.42 6.02
N LEU A 63 8.48 -9.50 5.08
CA LEU A 63 9.51 -8.48 5.22
C LEU A 63 9.11 -7.40 6.23
N PHE A 64 7.83 -7.26 6.57
CA PHE A 64 7.40 -6.40 7.67
C PHE A 64 7.90 -6.96 9.01
N SER A 65 8.44 -6.08 9.84
CA SER A 65 8.90 -6.46 11.18
C SER A 65 7.77 -7.11 11.96
N GLN A 66 8.06 -8.26 12.59
CA GLN A 66 7.14 -9.01 13.46
C GLN A 66 5.92 -9.61 12.76
N MET A 67 5.85 -9.61 11.41
CA MET A 67 4.70 -10.15 10.68
C MET A 67 4.41 -11.62 11.05
N GLU A 68 5.45 -12.45 11.12
CA GLU A 68 5.30 -13.86 11.51
C GLU A 68 4.69 -14.02 12.91
N LYS A 69 5.11 -13.18 13.87
CA LYS A 69 4.54 -13.18 15.23
C LYS A 69 3.08 -12.76 15.23
N ALA A 70 2.71 -11.76 14.41
CA ALA A 70 1.33 -11.30 14.29
C ALA A 70 0.42 -12.39 13.70
N VAL A 71 0.84 -13.03 12.61
CA VAL A 71 0.10 -14.15 11.98
C VAL A 71 -0.08 -15.30 12.96
N ASN A 72 0.99 -15.74 13.63
CA ASN A 72 0.93 -16.82 14.62
C ASN A 72 -0.02 -16.47 15.80
N ARG A 73 -0.05 -15.22 16.23
CA ARG A 73 -0.97 -14.76 17.28
C ARG A 73 -2.44 -14.84 16.85
N ILE A 74 -2.74 -14.49 15.61
CA ILE A 74 -4.10 -14.55 15.03
C ILE A 74 -4.54 -16.01 14.86
N ILE A 75 -3.66 -16.90 14.38
CA ILE A 75 -3.95 -18.33 14.27
C ILE A 75 -4.28 -18.93 15.64
N ASN A 76 -3.47 -18.64 16.66
CA ASN A 76 -3.72 -19.09 18.03
C ASN A 76 -5.06 -18.56 18.57
N ALA A 77 -5.43 -17.31 18.26
CA ALA A 77 -6.73 -16.75 18.62
C ALA A 77 -7.89 -17.57 18.01
N LYS A 78 -7.74 -18.01 16.75
CA LYS A 78 -8.71 -18.86 16.07
C LYS A 78 -8.87 -20.21 16.76
N GLU A 79 -7.75 -20.89 17.00
CA GLU A 79 -7.71 -22.22 17.61
C GLU A 79 -8.35 -22.23 19.00
N LYS A 80 -8.16 -21.15 19.76
CA LYS A 80 -8.73 -20.96 21.10
C LYS A 80 -10.11 -20.32 21.11
N ASN A 81 -10.67 -19.99 19.94
CA ASN A 81 -11.93 -19.28 19.80
C ASN A 81 -11.99 -17.97 20.64
N GLU A 82 -10.88 -17.24 20.64
CA GLU A 82 -10.76 -15.95 21.32
C GLU A 82 -11.57 -14.88 20.59
N LYS A 83 -12.02 -13.86 21.34
CA LYS A 83 -12.63 -12.67 20.72
C LYS A 83 -11.53 -11.80 20.13
N ILE A 84 -11.69 -11.39 18.87
CA ILE A 84 -10.81 -10.46 18.18
C ILE A 84 -11.54 -9.13 18.01
N ALA A 85 -10.84 -8.04 18.30
CA ALA A 85 -11.30 -6.69 17.99
C ALA A 85 -10.38 -6.08 16.94
N ILE A 86 -10.95 -5.66 15.82
CA ILE A 86 -10.29 -4.84 14.80
C ILE A 86 -10.51 -3.39 15.22
N PHE A 87 -9.45 -2.75 15.72
CA PHE A 87 -9.46 -1.35 16.06
C PHE A 87 -8.92 -0.55 14.87
N GLY A 88 -9.81 0.14 14.15
CA GLY A 88 -9.46 0.94 12.98
C GLY A 88 -9.24 2.40 13.30
N ASP A 89 -8.99 3.17 12.25
CA ASP A 89 -9.03 4.64 12.29
C ASP A 89 -10.22 5.17 11.48
N TYR A 90 -10.63 6.41 11.76
CA TYR A 90 -11.81 7.03 11.16
C TYR A 90 -11.62 7.52 9.72
N ASP A 91 -10.37 7.59 9.22
CA ASP A 91 -10.10 8.02 7.87
C ASP A 91 -10.40 6.92 6.83
N ALA A 92 -10.33 7.27 5.55
CA ALA A 92 -10.69 6.35 4.47
C ALA A 92 -9.81 5.08 4.46
N ASP A 93 -8.54 5.19 4.81
CA ASP A 93 -7.62 4.05 4.87
C ASP A 93 -7.98 3.16 6.06
N GLY A 94 -8.15 3.75 7.25
CA GLY A 94 -8.53 3.03 8.46
C GLY A 94 -9.87 2.28 8.34
N VAL A 95 -10.90 2.92 7.77
CA VAL A 95 -12.22 2.32 7.60
C VAL A 95 -12.19 1.18 6.59
N THR A 96 -11.54 1.38 5.44
CA THR A 96 -11.47 0.34 4.39
C THR A 96 -10.60 -0.84 4.80
N ALA A 97 -9.46 -0.59 5.46
CA ALA A 97 -8.64 -1.65 6.04
C ALA A 97 -9.41 -2.47 7.09
N SER A 98 -10.20 -1.80 7.94
CA SER A 98 -11.01 -2.49 8.96
C SER A 98 -12.11 -3.36 8.35
N ALA A 99 -12.77 -2.88 7.28
CA ALA A 99 -13.75 -3.65 6.54
C ALA A 99 -13.11 -4.89 5.87
N LEU A 100 -11.96 -4.70 5.20
CA LEU A 100 -11.22 -5.78 4.56
C LEU A 100 -10.79 -6.85 5.57
N MET A 101 -10.28 -6.44 6.73
CA MET A 101 -9.87 -7.34 7.80
C MET A 101 -11.05 -8.14 8.36
N PHE A 102 -12.19 -7.48 8.59
CA PHE A 102 -13.39 -8.14 9.07
C PHE A 102 -13.89 -9.20 8.09
N GLU A 103 -13.97 -8.84 6.80
CA GLU A 103 -14.37 -9.76 5.75
C GLU A 103 -13.40 -10.93 5.64
N THR A 104 -12.10 -10.66 5.66
CA THR A 104 -11.04 -11.69 5.62
C THR A 104 -11.19 -12.68 6.77
N PHE A 105 -11.36 -12.20 8.00
CA PHE A 105 -11.56 -13.08 9.15
C PHE A 105 -12.87 -13.88 9.05
N SER A 106 -13.95 -13.27 8.55
CA SER A 106 -15.20 -13.98 8.31
C SER A 106 -15.03 -15.12 7.30
N GLN A 107 -14.38 -14.85 6.15
CA GLN A 107 -14.09 -15.85 5.11
C GLN A 107 -13.14 -16.95 5.62
N LEU A 108 -12.22 -16.62 6.52
CA LEU A 108 -11.35 -17.57 7.21
C LEU A 108 -12.07 -18.34 8.35
N GLY A 109 -13.36 -18.11 8.59
CA GLY A 109 -14.16 -18.87 9.56
C GLY A 109 -14.00 -18.43 11.02
N PHE A 110 -13.50 -17.22 11.28
CA PHE A 110 -13.56 -16.64 12.61
C PHE A 110 -14.99 -16.22 12.92
N THR A 111 -15.49 -16.58 14.12
CA THR A 111 -16.89 -16.34 14.51
C THR A 111 -17.06 -15.23 15.55
N ARG A 112 -15.95 -14.76 16.15
CA ARG A 112 -15.94 -13.83 17.29
C ARG A 112 -15.12 -12.57 17.00
N VAL A 113 -15.42 -11.92 15.87
CA VAL A 113 -14.74 -10.69 15.45
C VAL A 113 -15.68 -9.50 15.63
N ILE A 114 -15.16 -8.42 16.20
CA ILE A 114 -15.82 -7.11 16.21
C ILE A 114 -14.91 -6.08 15.55
N THR A 115 -15.52 -5.02 15.04
CA THR A 115 -14.80 -3.85 14.52
C THR A 115 -15.18 -2.64 15.35
N TYR A 116 -14.19 -1.78 15.61
CA TYR A 116 -14.36 -0.53 16.31
C TYR A 116 -13.62 0.58 15.58
N ILE A 117 -14.33 1.69 15.32
CA ILE A 117 -13.77 2.90 14.70
C ILE A 117 -14.02 4.03 15.71
N PRO A 118 -12.96 4.69 16.22
CA PRO A 118 -13.11 5.73 17.23
C PRO A 118 -13.78 6.98 16.65
N ASP A 119 -14.53 7.70 17.50
CA ASP A 119 -15.02 9.03 17.12
C ASP A 119 -13.87 10.06 17.15
N ARG A 120 -13.55 10.62 15.98
CA ARG A 120 -12.46 11.59 15.83
C ARG A 120 -12.60 12.81 16.77
N GLN A 121 -13.81 13.30 16.98
CA GLN A 121 -14.06 14.55 17.70
C GLN A 121 -14.10 14.34 19.21
N ILE A 122 -14.63 13.20 19.64
CA ILE A 122 -14.85 12.89 21.05
C ILE A 122 -13.63 12.18 21.65
N GLU A 123 -13.10 11.17 20.94
CA GLU A 123 -12.07 10.27 21.46
C GLU A 123 -10.67 10.55 20.89
N GLY A 124 -10.60 11.23 19.75
CA GLY A 124 -9.35 11.56 19.08
C GLY A 124 -8.85 10.45 18.15
N TYR A 125 -7.54 10.24 18.10
CA TYR A 125 -6.88 9.35 17.13
C TYR A 125 -6.30 8.09 17.80
N GLY A 126 -6.55 6.94 17.19
CA GLY A 126 -5.97 5.66 17.59
C GLY A 126 -6.55 5.08 18.88
N MET A 127 -5.86 4.06 19.41
CA MET A 127 -6.29 3.36 20.62
C MET A 127 -6.22 4.27 21.84
N ASN A 128 -7.34 4.40 22.52
CA ASN A 128 -7.48 5.18 23.75
C ASN A 128 -8.05 4.30 24.88
N ARG A 129 -8.01 4.80 26.12
CA ARG A 129 -8.48 4.04 27.30
C ARG A 129 -9.99 4.08 27.49
N GLU A 130 -10.66 5.01 26.84
CA GLU A 130 -12.08 5.32 27.04
C GLU A 130 -12.99 4.55 26.05
N ALA A 131 -12.38 3.98 25.00
CA ALA A 131 -12.97 3.11 23.98
C ALA A 131 -13.31 1.69 24.46
#